data_AF-A0A3C1F8G5-F1
#
_entry.id   AF-A0A3C1F8G5-F1
#
_cell.length_a   1.000
_cell.length_b   1.000
_cell.length_c   1.000
_cell.angle_alpha   90.00
_cell.angle_beta   90.00
_cell.angle_gamma   90.00
#
_symmetry.space_group_name_H-M   'P 1'
#
loop_
_entity.id
_entity.type
_entity.pdbx_description
1 polymer ?
#
loop_
_entity_poly.entity_id
_entity_poly.type
_entity_poly.pdbx_seq_one_letter_code
_entity_poly.pdbx_strand_id
1 'polypeptide(L)'
;MKRLLFVLLSVCFVGGVTAAELKDTDAGTPAECSLPAESAPVAKKTDEKSAPAEQKQTPAEQKKAFKARQKRIKKLVKQYKKAKEADKPAIKAKLAEEVSTGVDAGLAYVKDRIAAERANLDNWENKVKADEANLEQVKAQRVEDLLSGVAEKKHKEAKKAWKKQLKEAKEKLQ
;
A
#
# COMPACT_ATOMS: atom_id res chain seq x y z
N MET A 1 -42.81 -0.79 -19.54
CA MET A 1 -41.53 -0.14 -19.17
C MET A 1 -41.35 0.06 -17.64
N LYS A 2 -42.02 -0.70 -16.76
CA LYS A 2 -41.88 -0.56 -15.29
C LYS A 2 -40.99 -1.63 -14.63
N ARG A 3 -40.58 -2.67 -15.37
CA ARG A 3 -39.74 -3.76 -14.84
C ARG A 3 -38.23 -3.55 -15.01
N LEU A 4 -37.81 -2.67 -15.93
CA LEU A 4 -36.38 -2.38 -16.16
C LEU A 4 -35.80 -1.38 -15.15
N LEU A 5 -36.62 -0.48 -14.60
CA LEU A 5 -36.19 0.50 -13.58
C LEU A 5 -35.95 -0.14 -12.20
N PHE A 6 -36.61 -1.26 -11.89
CA PHE A 6 -36.41 -1.96 -10.62
C PHE A 6 -35.10 -2.76 -10.56
N VAL A 7 -34.57 -3.19 -11.72
CA VAL A 7 -33.30 -3.93 -11.80
C VAL A 7 -32.09 -2.97 -11.68
N LEU A 8 -32.21 -1.72 -12.13
CA LEU A 8 -31.15 -0.71 -11.96
C LEU A 8 -31.07 -0.16 -10.53
N LEU A 9 -32.17 -0.12 -9.79
CA LEU A 9 -32.18 0.30 -8.37
C LEU A 9 -31.64 -0.78 -7.42
N SER A 10 -31.69 -2.07 -7.77
CA SER A 10 -31.13 -3.13 -6.91
C SER A 10 -29.61 -3.23 -6.99
N VAL A 11 -28.97 -2.73 -8.05
CA VAL A 11 -27.50 -2.71 -8.16
C VAL A 11 -26.87 -1.61 -7.30
N CYS A 12 -27.62 -0.54 -6.99
CA CYS A 12 -27.13 0.54 -6.12
C CYS A 12 -27.24 0.23 -4.61
N PHE A 13 -28.02 -0.79 -4.21
CA PHE A 13 -28.21 -1.13 -2.80
C PHE A 13 -27.26 -2.22 -2.25
N VAL A 14 -26.49 -2.89 -3.13
CA VAL A 14 -25.48 -3.87 -2.71
C VAL A 14 -24.12 -3.22 -2.41
N GLY A 15 -23.91 -1.94 -2.77
CA GLY A 15 -22.70 -1.19 -2.43
C GLY A 15 -22.63 -0.62 -1.01
N GLY A 16 -23.68 -0.79 -0.20
CA GLY A 16 -23.84 -0.11 1.10
C GLY A 16 -23.50 -0.94 2.35
N VAL A 17 -23.16 -2.23 2.23
CA VAL A 17 -23.02 -3.14 3.40
C VAL A 17 -21.65 -3.82 3.45
N THR A 18 -20.58 -3.11 3.08
CA THR A 18 -19.20 -3.53 3.40
C THR A 18 -18.41 -2.43 4.12
N ALA A 19 -19.10 -1.60 4.89
CA ALA A 19 -18.50 -0.58 5.77
C ALA A 19 -18.53 -0.95 7.26
N ALA A 20 -18.95 -2.18 7.60
CA ALA A 20 -18.92 -2.70 8.97
C ALA A 20 -18.04 -3.95 9.02
N GLU A 21 -17.12 -3.96 9.99
CA GLU A 21 -16.08 -4.98 10.22
C GLU A 21 -14.92 -5.02 9.22
N LEU A 22 -14.27 -3.87 9.01
CA LEU A 22 -12.81 -3.89 8.86
C LEU A 22 -12.20 -4.25 10.22
N LYS A 23 -12.25 -5.55 10.56
CA LYS A 23 -11.33 -6.11 11.55
C LYS A 23 -9.93 -5.82 11.05
N ASP A 24 -9.08 -5.31 11.94
CA ASP A 24 -7.65 -5.15 11.77
C ASP A 24 -7.04 -6.45 11.23
N THR A 25 -7.01 -6.63 9.92
CA THR A 25 -5.98 -7.44 9.29
C THR A 25 -4.78 -6.52 9.19
N ASP A 26 -3.76 -6.80 9.99
CA ASP A 26 -2.37 -6.44 9.72
C ASP A 26 -2.00 -7.07 8.35
N ALA A 27 -2.56 -6.53 7.27
CA ALA A 27 -2.06 -6.74 5.93
C ALA A 27 -0.80 -5.87 5.86
N GLY A 28 0.29 -6.41 6.40
CA GLY A 28 1.62 -6.05 5.92
C GLY A 28 1.53 -5.98 4.40
N THR A 29 2.05 -4.89 3.83
CA THR A 29 2.13 -4.64 2.38
C THR A 29 2.13 -5.96 1.63
N PRO A 30 1.10 -6.27 0.79
CA PRO A 30 1.13 -7.50 0.02
C PRO A 30 2.48 -7.53 -0.68
N ALA A 31 3.27 -8.54 -0.36
CA ALA A 31 4.61 -8.72 -0.88
C ALA A 31 4.55 -9.22 -2.33
N GLU A 32 3.77 -8.58 -3.19
CA GLU A 32 3.50 -9.05 -4.54
C GLU A 32 3.25 -7.82 -5.42
N CYS A 33 4.36 -7.30 -5.96
CA CYS A 33 4.49 -6.40 -7.12
C CYS A 33 5.89 -5.74 -7.15
N SER A 34 6.71 -5.91 -6.11
CA SER A 34 8.14 -5.58 -6.21
C SER A 34 8.86 -6.74 -6.90
N LEU A 35 9.63 -6.42 -7.94
CA LEU A 35 10.59 -7.34 -8.55
C LEU A 35 11.43 -8.00 -7.45
N PRO A 36 11.76 -9.31 -7.55
CA PRO A 36 12.78 -9.89 -6.69
C PRO A 36 14.06 -9.06 -6.87
N ALA A 37 14.64 -8.63 -5.74
CA ALA A 37 15.86 -7.86 -5.69
C ALA A 37 17.04 -8.71 -6.18
N GLU A 38 17.15 -8.87 -7.49
CA GLU A 38 18.29 -9.51 -8.13
C GLU A 38 18.94 -8.49 -9.07
N SER A 39 20.10 -8.01 -8.63
CA SER A 39 21.17 -7.47 -9.47
C SER A 39 20.91 -6.14 -10.19
N ALA A 40 20.99 -5.03 -9.45
CA ALA A 40 21.52 -3.78 -10.00
C ALA A 40 22.55 -3.21 -9.01
N PRO A 41 23.79 -2.88 -9.45
CA PRO A 41 24.76 -2.25 -8.57
C PRO A 41 24.19 -0.90 -8.13
N VAL A 42 24.16 -0.70 -6.81
CA VAL A 42 23.82 0.59 -6.20
C VAL A 42 24.88 1.60 -6.64
N ALA A 43 24.59 2.32 -7.72
CA ALA A 43 25.36 3.49 -8.09
C ALA A 43 25.18 4.53 -7.00
N LYS A 44 26.21 4.68 -6.15
CA LYS A 44 26.35 5.84 -5.27
C LYS A 44 26.36 7.09 -6.16
N LYS A 45 25.22 7.77 -6.26
CA LYS A 45 25.22 9.18 -6.66
C LYS A 45 25.60 10.00 -5.44
N THR A 46 26.88 10.33 -5.38
CA THR A 46 27.40 11.51 -4.69
C THR A 46 26.73 12.76 -5.26
N ASP A 47 26.47 13.71 -4.36
CA ASP A 47 26.16 15.12 -4.64
C ASP A 47 24.79 15.43 -5.25
N GLU A 48 23.76 15.40 -4.40
CA GLU A 48 22.69 16.40 -4.50
C GLU A 48 22.25 16.82 -3.11
N LYS A 49 22.59 18.07 -2.77
CA LYS A 49 22.25 18.76 -1.52
C LYS A 49 20.74 18.97 -1.45
N SER A 50 20.02 17.92 -1.06
CA SER A 50 18.58 17.96 -0.81
C SER A 50 18.30 18.50 0.59
N ALA A 51 17.28 19.34 0.66
CA ALA A 51 16.63 19.90 1.85
C ALA A 51 16.53 18.89 3.02
N PRO A 52 16.41 19.34 4.29
CA PRO A 52 16.31 18.42 5.43
C PRO A 52 15.22 17.40 5.12
N ALA A 53 15.64 16.13 4.96
CA ALA A 53 14.72 15.03 4.79
C ALA A 53 13.83 15.04 6.03
N GLU A 54 12.57 15.49 5.85
CA GLU A 54 11.55 15.31 6.86
C GLU A 54 11.61 13.85 7.27
N GLN A 55 11.97 13.62 8.53
CA GLN A 55 12.17 12.29 9.07
C GLN A 55 10.85 11.54 8.89
N LYS A 56 10.77 10.72 7.84
CA LYS A 56 9.59 9.92 7.56
C LYS A 56 9.41 9.00 8.76
N GLN A 57 8.41 9.31 9.58
CA GLN A 57 8.08 8.53 10.77
C GLN A 57 7.97 7.06 10.40
N THR A 58 8.55 6.21 11.24
CA THR A 58 8.40 4.76 11.08
C THR A 58 6.90 4.38 11.13
N PRO A 59 6.48 3.26 10.52
CA PRO A 59 5.09 2.82 10.57
C PRO A 59 4.53 2.73 12.01
N ALA A 60 5.39 2.34 12.97
CA ALA A 60 5.05 2.28 14.38
C ALA A 60 4.78 3.68 14.98
N GLU A 61 5.56 4.68 14.60
CA GLU A 61 5.39 6.08 15.04
C GLU A 61 4.14 6.71 14.41
N GLN A 62 3.89 6.45 13.13
CA GLN A 62 2.66 6.89 12.44
C GLN A 62 1.41 6.30 13.12
N LYS A 63 1.44 5.00 13.47
CA LYS A 63 0.35 4.32 14.20
C LYS A 63 0.14 4.93 15.58
N LYS A 64 1.21 5.24 16.32
CA LYS A 64 1.13 5.94 17.61
C LYS A 64 0.53 7.33 17.47
N ALA A 65 1.00 8.12 16.50
CA ALA A 65 0.49 9.46 16.22
C ALA A 65 -1.00 9.45 15.82
N PHE A 66 -1.41 8.49 14.99
CA PHE A 66 -2.80 8.28 14.61
C PHE A 66 -3.69 7.96 15.83
N LYS A 67 -3.28 6.99 16.66
CA LYS A 67 -4.02 6.65 17.89
C LYS A 67 -4.11 7.82 18.86
N ALA A 68 -3.05 8.62 18.98
CA ALA A 68 -3.05 9.82 19.82
C ALA A 68 -4.05 10.88 19.30
N ARG A 69 -4.04 11.17 17.99
CA ARG A 69 -5.02 12.07 17.33
C ARG A 69 -6.45 11.59 17.52
N GLN A 70 -6.73 10.31 17.26
CA GLN A 70 -8.06 9.72 17.46
C GLN A 70 -8.57 9.89 18.90
N LYS A 71 -7.70 9.68 19.89
CA LYS A 71 -8.04 9.94 21.30
C LYS A 71 -8.36 11.42 21.56
N ARG A 72 -7.60 12.35 20.97
CA ARG A 72 -7.85 13.81 21.11
C ARG A 72 -9.15 14.22 20.43
N ILE A 73 -9.41 13.77 19.20
CA ILE A 73 -10.67 13.97 18.48
C ILE A 73 -11.85 13.45 19.32
N LYS A 74 -11.79 12.22 19.84
CA LYS A 74 -12.86 11.65 20.68
C LYS A 74 -13.10 12.48 21.95
N LYS A 75 -12.04 13.00 22.58
CA LYS A 75 -12.16 13.91 23.73
C LYS A 75 -12.82 15.23 23.34
N LEU A 76 -12.39 15.86 22.25
CA LEU A 76 -12.96 17.12 21.74
C LEU A 76 -14.43 16.97 21.36
N VAL A 77 -14.81 15.87 20.72
CA VAL A 77 -16.22 15.57 20.40
C VAL A 77 -17.05 15.42 21.69
N LYS A 78 -16.52 14.74 22.72
CA LYS A 78 -17.21 14.61 24.01
C LYS A 78 -17.33 15.95 24.73
N GLN A 79 -16.32 16.80 24.66
CA GLN A 79 -16.34 18.17 25.20
C GLN A 79 -17.38 19.02 24.45
N TYR A 80 -17.39 18.98 23.12
CA TYR A 80 -18.36 19.71 22.30
C TYR A 80 -19.81 19.36 22.65
N LYS A 81 -20.10 18.08 22.86
CA LYS A 81 -21.44 17.59 23.24
C LYS A 81 -21.89 18.05 24.63
N LYS A 82 -20.95 18.35 25.54
CA LYS A 82 -21.21 18.75 26.93
C LYS A 82 -21.02 20.24 27.20
N ALA A 83 -20.44 20.97 26.24
CA ALA A 83 -20.11 22.37 26.37
C ALA A 83 -21.35 23.26 26.24
N LYS A 84 -21.29 24.42 26.90
CA LYS A 84 -22.29 25.49 26.72
C LYS A 84 -22.16 26.08 25.31
N GLU A 85 -23.23 26.66 24.78
CA GLU A 85 -23.24 27.23 23.41
C GLU A 85 -22.10 28.22 23.15
N ALA A 86 -21.69 28.98 24.17
CA ALA A 86 -20.58 29.93 24.07
C ALA A 86 -19.20 29.28 23.82
N ASP A 87 -18.97 28.06 24.31
CA ASP A 87 -17.66 27.37 24.21
C ASP A 87 -17.58 26.46 22.97
N LYS A 88 -18.73 26.12 22.37
CA LYS A 88 -18.82 25.25 21.19
C LYS A 88 -18.00 25.76 19.99
N PRO A 89 -17.98 27.06 19.63
CA PRO A 89 -17.17 27.55 18.52
C PRO A 89 -15.68 27.29 18.70
N ALA A 90 -15.16 27.51 19.91
CA ALA A 90 -13.75 27.28 20.23
C ALA A 90 -13.39 25.78 20.15
N ILE A 91 -14.26 24.89 20.64
CA ILE A 91 -14.05 23.44 20.54
C ILE A 91 -14.16 22.96 19.10
N LYS A 92 -15.07 23.53 18.30
CA LYS A 92 -15.22 23.22 16.88
C LYS A 92 -13.98 23.61 16.08
N ALA A 93 -13.37 24.76 16.37
CA ALA A 93 -12.11 25.19 15.76
C ALA A 93 -10.96 24.19 16.06
N LYS A 94 -10.79 23.81 17.33
CA LYS A 94 -9.78 22.81 17.74
C LYS A 94 -10.02 21.43 17.10
N LEU A 95 -11.29 21.03 16.98
CA LEU A 95 -11.66 19.78 16.31
C LEU A 95 -11.33 19.84 14.81
N ALA A 96 -11.62 20.97 14.15
CA ALA A 96 -11.32 21.16 12.74
C ALA A 96 -9.81 21.08 12.46
N GLU A 97 -8.99 21.67 13.33
CA GLU A 97 -7.52 21.63 13.23
C GLU A 97 -6.96 20.19 13.34
N GLU A 98 -7.39 19.44 14.36
CA GLU A 98 -6.96 18.03 14.54
C GLU A 98 -7.46 17.12 13.41
N VAL A 99 -8.66 17.38 12.88
CA VAL A 99 -9.19 16.65 11.71
C VAL A 99 -8.41 17.01 10.45
N SER A 100 -8.16 18.30 10.18
CA SER A 100 -7.38 18.75 9.01
C SER A 100 -6.01 18.11 9.01
N THR A 101 -5.29 18.17 10.14
CA THR A 101 -3.97 17.54 10.29
C THR A 101 -4.01 16.04 9.98
N GLY A 102 -5.08 15.35 10.37
CA GLY A 102 -5.27 13.93 10.06
C GLY A 102 -5.52 13.67 8.57
N VAL A 103 -6.34 14.50 7.93
CA VAL A 103 -6.66 14.43 6.50
C VAL A 103 -5.42 14.73 5.66
N ASP A 104 -4.67 15.78 5.98
CA ASP A 104 -3.45 16.19 5.27
C ASP A 104 -2.39 15.09 5.35
N ALA A 105 -2.19 14.51 6.53
CA ALA A 105 -1.27 13.37 6.70
C ALA A 105 -1.73 12.13 5.91
N GLY A 106 -3.03 11.84 5.89
CA GLY A 106 -3.59 10.74 5.10
C GLY A 106 -3.41 10.95 3.59
N LEU A 107 -3.64 12.17 3.12
CA LEU A 107 -3.47 12.55 1.72
C LEU A 107 -2.00 12.46 1.31
N ALA A 108 -1.07 12.93 2.15
CA ALA A 108 0.37 12.81 1.90
C ALA A 108 0.79 11.34 1.78
N TYR A 109 0.33 10.47 2.69
CA TYR A 109 0.60 9.03 2.63
C TYR A 109 0.10 8.40 1.32
N VAL A 110 -1.12 8.74 0.89
CA VAL A 110 -1.68 8.20 -0.36
C VAL A 110 -0.90 8.71 -1.57
N LYS A 111 -0.51 10.00 -1.60
CA LYS A 111 0.34 10.55 -2.65
C LYS A 111 1.69 9.86 -2.74
N ASP A 112 2.34 9.64 -1.60
CA ASP A 112 3.61 8.91 -1.51
C ASP A 112 3.47 7.47 -2.04
N ARG A 113 2.39 6.78 -1.67
CA ARG A 113 2.09 5.45 -2.23
C ARG A 113 1.90 5.48 -3.73
N ILE A 114 1.11 6.42 -4.26
CA ILE A 114 0.88 6.52 -5.70
C ILE A 114 2.20 6.79 -6.44
N ALA A 115 3.07 7.65 -5.90
CA ALA A 115 4.38 7.91 -6.46
C ALA A 115 5.27 6.65 -6.48
N ALA A 116 5.27 5.86 -5.39
CA ALA A 116 6.01 4.61 -5.32
C ALA A 116 5.50 3.56 -6.34
N GLU A 117 4.18 3.42 -6.48
CA GLU A 117 3.59 2.50 -7.47
C GLU A 117 3.90 2.94 -8.90
N ARG A 118 3.89 4.25 -9.19
CA ARG A 118 4.30 4.77 -10.51
C ARG A 118 5.76 4.44 -10.83
N ALA A 119 6.67 4.66 -9.88
CA ALA A 119 8.08 4.29 -10.05
C ALA A 119 8.25 2.78 -10.26
N ASN A 120 7.40 1.95 -9.65
CA ASN A 120 7.40 0.52 -9.88
C ASN A 120 6.95 0.17 -11.30
N LEU A 121 5.88 0.80 -11.80
CA LEU A 121 5.45 0.65 -13.19
C LEU A 121 6.54 1.07 -14.17
N ASP A 122 7.21 2.20 -13.94
CA ASP A 122 8.33 2.66 -14.78
C ASP A 122 9.48 1.63 -14.81
N ASN A 123 9.79 0.99 -13.67
CA ASN A 123 10.78 -0.08 -13.61
C ASN A 123 10.35 -1.31 -14.41
N TRP A 124 9.08 -1.69 -14.35
CA TRP A 124 8.54 -2.79 -15.16
C TRP A 124 8.59 -2.47 -16.66
N GLU A 125 8.22 -1.25 -17.05
CA GLU A 125 8.33 -0.82 -18.45
C GLU A 125 9.78 -0.85 -18.95
N ASN A 126 10.74 -0.38 -18.13
CA ASN A 126 12.15 -0.44 -18.47
C ASN A 126 12.66 -1.87 -18.60
N LYS A 127 12.21 -2.78 -17.73
CA LYS A 127 12.55 -4.20 -17.82
C LYS A 127 11.99 -4.84 -19.08
N VAL A 128 10.74 -4.57 -19.43
CA VAL A 128 10.13 -5.06 -20.67
C VAL A 128 10.90 -4.56 -21.89
N LYS A 129 11.25 -3.27 -21.95
CA LYS A 129 12.07 -2.72 -23.04
C LYS A 129 13.45 -3.39 -23.14
N ALA A 130 14.09 -3.68 -22.00
CA ALA A 130 15.37 -4.39 -21.97
C ALA A 130 15.23 -5.84 -22.43
N ASP A 131 14.16 -6.53 -22.02
CA ASP A 131 13.88 -7.91 -22.43
C ASP A 131 13.51 -7.97 -23.93
N GLU A 132 12.78 -6.98 -24.45
CA GLU A 132 12.45 -6.83 -25.88
C GLU A 132 13.71 -6.59 -26.73
N ALA A 133 14.63 -5.74 -26.26
CA ALA A 133 15.90 -5.50 -26.94
C ALA A 133 16.78 -6.77 -27.01
N ASN A 134 16.65 -7.67 -26.02
CA ASN A 134 17.44 -8.90 -25.92
C ASN A 134 16.62 -10.16 -26.22
N LEU A 135 15.44 -10.03 -26.85
CA LEU A 135 14.43 -11.08 -26.94
C LEU A 135 14.97 -12.38 -27.54
N GLU A 136 15.79 -12.30 -28.59
CA GLU A 136 16.37 -13.47 -29.24
C GLU A 136 17.41 -14.18 -28.35
N GLN A 137 18.19 -13.44 -27.57
CA GLN A 137 19.12 -14.01 -26.59
C GLN A 137 18.37 -14.68 -25.45
N VAL A 138 17.30 -14.04 -24.96
CA VAL A 138 16.43 -14.61 -23.91
C VAL A 138 15.79 -15.91 -24.40
N LYS A 139 15.28 -15.95 -25.64
CA LYS A 139 14.72 -17.18 -26.24
C LYS A 139 15.77 -18.29 -26.33
N ALA A 140 16.97 -17.99 -26.83
CA ALA A 140 18.06 -18.96 -26.95
C ALA A 140 18.44 -19.53 -25.57
N GLN A 141 18.62 -18.65 -24.57
CA GLN A 141 18.95 -19.06 -23.20
C GLN A 141 17.83 -19.90 -22.57
N ARG A 142 16.56 -19.61 -22.86
CA ARG A 142 15.43 -20.43 -22.39
C ARG A 142 15.45 -21.85 -22.99
N VAL A 143 15.82 -21.98 -24.26
CA VAL A 143 15.99 -23.29 -24.91
C VAL A 143 17.14 -24.06 -24.26
N GLU A 144 18.28 -23.42 -24.01
CA GLU A 144 19.41 -24.05 -23.31
C GLU A 144 19.07 -24.45 -21.87
N ASP A 145 18.37 -23.59 -21.12
CA ASP A 145 17.92 -23.89 -19.74
C ASP A 145 16.95 -25.09 -19.70
N LEU A 146 16.12 -25.28 -20.73
CA LEU A 146 15.22 -26.43 -20.86
C LEU A 146 16.00 -27.70 -21.18
N LEU A 147 16.91 -27.65 -22.15
CA LEU A 147 17.70 -28.81 -22.57
C LEU A 147 18.70 -29.26 -21.49
N SER A 148 19.24 -28.33 -20.70
CA SER A 148 20.17 -28.61 -19.60
C SER A 148 19.51 -29.06 -18.29
N GLY A 149 18.17 -29.03 -18.21
CA GLY A 149 17.42 -29.33 -16.99
C GLY A 149 17.55 -28.27 -15.88
N VAL A 150 18.25 -27.16 -16.14
CA VAL A 150 18.38 -26.02 -15.21
C VAL A 150 17.02 -25.38 -14.95
N ALA A 151 16.16 -25.28 -15.97
CA ALA A 151 14.80 -24.79 -15.81
C ALA A 151 13.99 -25.63 -14.80
N GLU A 152 14.14 -26.95 -14.82
CA GLU A 152 13.45 -27.86 -13.90
C GLU A 152 13.96 -27.69 -12.45
N LYS A 153 15.28 -27.52 -12.28
CA LYS A 153 15.88 -27.24 -10.96
C LYS A 153 15.38 -25.91 -10.40
N LYS A 154 15.44 -24.82 -11.19
CA LYS A 154 14.91 -23.50 -10.82
C LYS A 154 13.43 -23.57 -10.45
N HIS A 155 12.61 -24.29 -11.23
CA HIS A 155 11.19 -24.47 -10.93
C HIS A 155 10.95 -25.24 -9.62
N LYS A 156 11.70 -26.32 -9.37
CA LYS A 156 11.61 -27.09 -8.10
C LYS A 156 12.00 -26.23 -6.90
N GLU A 157 13.04 -25.41 -7.02
CA GLU A 157 13.48 -24.49 -5.99
C GLU A 157 12.46 -23.39 -5.73
N ALA A 158 11.95 -22.76 -6.78
CA ALA A 158 10.87 -21.77 -6.67
C ALA A 158 9.62 -22.36 -6.01
N LYS A 159 9.22 -23.59 -6.38
CA LYS A 159 8.10 -24.30 -5.76
C LYS A 159 8.35 -24.59 -4.28
N LYS A 160 9.58 -24.95 -3.89
CA LYS A 160 9.94 -25.15 -2.48
C LYS A 160 9.90 -23.84 -1.71
N ALA A 161 10.43 -22.75 -2.27
CA ALA A 161 10.41 -21.42 -1.68
C ALA A 161 8.97 -20.92 -1.50
N TRP A 162 8.13 -21.05 -2.51
CA TRP A 162 6.72 -20.67 -2.46
C TRP A 162 5.95 -21.46 -1.38
N LYS A 163 6.15 -22.78 -1.31
CA LYS A 163 5.56 -23.61 -0.23
C LYS A 163 6.01 -23.17 1.16
N LYS A 164 7.28 -22.79 1.32
CA LYS A 164 7.82 -22.29 2.59
C LYS A 164 7.18 -20.96 2.97
N GLN A 165 7.10 -20.00 2.03
CA GLN A 165 6.43 -18.72 2.24
C GLN A 165 4.94 -18.90 2.59
N LEU A 166 4.22 -19.79 1.89
CA LEU A 166 2.83 -20.12 2.20
C LEU A 166 2.66 -20.66 3.62
N LYS A 167 3.56 -21.53 4.07
CA LYS A 167 3.55 -22.07 5.43
C LYS A 167 3.79 -20.96 6.46
N GLU A 168 4.82 -20.14 6.27
CA GLU A 168 5.14 -19.01 7.17
C GLU A 168 4.01 -17.97 7.21
N ALA A 169 3.38 -17.68 6.07
CA ALA A 169 2.24 -16.77 6.01
C ALA A 169 1.01 -17.36 6.75
N LYS A 170 0.77 -18.66 6.62
CA LYS A 170 -0.31 -19.35 7.34
C LYS A 170 -0.07 -19.35 8.86
N GLU A 171 1.16 -19.58 9.30
CA GLU A 171 1.54 -19.52 10.72
C GLU A 171 1.40 -18.10 11.30
N LYS A 172 1.70 -17.06 10.53
CA LYS A 172 1.51 -15.65 10.97
C LYS A 172 0.04 -15.21 11.03
N LEU A 173 -0.86 -15.96 10.38
CA LEU A 173 -2.30 -15.68 10.34
C LEU A 173 -3.09 -16.38 11.47
N GLN A 174 -2.47 -17.33 12.20
CA GLN A 174 -3.03 -18.03 13.35
C GLN A 174 -2.60 -17.39 14.67
#